data_AF-A0A7X8ISH5-F1
#
_entry.id   AF-A0A7X8ISH5-F1
#
_cell.length_a   1.000
_cell.length_b   1.000
_cell.length_c   1.000
_cell.angle_alpha   90.00
_cell.angle_beta   90.00
_cell.angle_gamma   90.00
#
_symmetry.space_group_name_H-M   'P 1'
#
loop_
_entity.id
_entity.type
_entity.pdbx_description
1 polymer ?
#
loop_
_entity_poly.entity_id
_entity_poly.type
_entity_poly.pdbx_seq_one_letter_code
_entity_poly.pdbx_strand_id
1 'polypeptide(L)'
;MRLLRFEMKRVIRSLLYWLVFAIFVISVRLQIEEDLSLQKPQPGQTDYGTKTVVEPAVVYPQIMEDLLLSASDNHFTAYPFGFYRAKTLDAQKLRILGNLILRKPVWIPMRCFRKAMQSAGRFGRIPGRMKHN
;
A
#
# COMPACT_ATOMS: atom_id res chain seq x y z
N MET A 1 -10.19 -39.52 0.17
CA MET A 1 -8.80 -39.01 0.33
C MET A 1 -7.69 -39.93 -0.22
N ARG A 2 -7.96 -41.18 -0.65
CA ARG A 2 -6.90 -42.07 -1.20
C ARG A 2 -6.27 -41.54 -2.49
N LEU A 3 -7.08 -41.03 -3.42
CA LEU A 3 -6.64 -40.53 -4.74
C LEU A 3 -5.63 -39.37 -4.62
N LEU A 4 -5.93 -38.39 -3.75
CA LEU A 4 -5.02 -37.27 -3.48
C LEU A 4 -3.63 -37.74 -3.01
N ARG A 5 -3.59 -38.73 -2.10
CA ARG A 5 -2.32 -39.27 -1.61
C ARG A 5 -1.52 -40.00 -2.69
N PHE A 6 -2.20 -40.63 -3.65
CA PHE A 6 -1.55 -41.29 -4.78
C PHE A 6 -0.93 -40.26 -5.74
N GLU A 7 -1.69 -39.23 -6.11
CA GLU A 7 -1.18 -38.18 -6.99
C GLU A 7 -0.02 -37.40 -6.35
N MET A 8 -0.12 -37.07 -5.06
CA MET A 8 0.99 -36.41 -4.35
C MET A 8 2.26 -37.26 -4.34
N LYS A 9 2.15 -38.58 -4.11
CA LYS A 9 3.30 -39.49 -4.15
C LYS A 9 3.90 -39.60 -5.55
N ARG A 10 3.08 -39.54 -6.59
CA ARG A 10 3.53 -39.55 -7.98
C ARG A 10 4.33 -38.29 -8.31
N VAL A 11 3.83 -37.12 -7.91
CA VAL A 11 4.50 -35.83 -8.12
C VAL A 11 5.84 -35.77 -7.38
N ILE A 12 5.88 -36.17 -6.10
CA ILE A 12 7.11 -36.15 -5.28
C ILE A 12 8.17 -37.13 -5.80
N ARG A 13 7.79 -38.20 -6.50
CA ARG A 13 8.73 -39.13 -7.15
C ARG A 13 9.24 -38.65 -8.52
N SER A 14 8.65 -37.60 -9.10
CA SER A 14 9.06 -37.08 -10.40
C SER A 14 10.44 -36.42 -10.31
N LEU A 15 11.35 -36.76 -11.21
CA LEU A 15 12.67 -36.12 -11.31
C LEU A 15 12.55 -34.62 -11.64
N LEU A 16 11.61 -34.26 -12.51
CA LEU A 16 11.37 -32.87 -12.91
C LEU A 16 10.92 -32.00 -11.73
N TYR A 17 10.13 -32.57 -10.81
CA TYR A 17 9.70 -31.88 -9.59
C TYR A 17 10.91 -31.48 -8.75
N TRP A 18 11.87 -32.39 -8.53
CA TRP A 18 13.07 -32.09 -7.76
C TRP A 18 14.00 -31.08 -8.43
N LEU A 19 14.08 -31.09 -9.77
CA LEU A 19 14.85 -30.10 -10.53
C LEU A 19 14.28 -28.68 -10.32
N VAL A 20 12.96 -28.52 -10.49
CA VAL A 20 12.28 -27.23 -10.27
C VAL A 20 12.39 -26.81 -8.80
N PHE A 21 12.21 -27.74 -7.87
CA PHE A 21 12.34 -27.48 -6.44
C PHE A 21 13.76 -26.99 -6.08
N ALA A 22 14.81 -27.59 -6.65
CA ALA A 22 16.19 -27.15 -6.42
C ALA A 22 16.42 -25.71 -6.93
N ILE A 23 15.96 -25.39 -8.14
CA ILE A 23 16.03 -24.03 -8.69
C ILE A 23 15.27 -23.04 -7.79
N PHE A 24 14.09 -23.42 -7.33
CA PHE A 24 13.30 -22.60 -6.40
C PHE A 24 14.05 -22.34 -5.09
N VAL A 25 14.62 -23.38 -4.46
CA VAL A 25 15.39 -23.23 -3.22
C VAL A 25 16.59 -22.30 -3.42
N ILE A 26 17.33 -22.46 -4.52
CA ILE A 26 18.46 -21.57 -4.86
C ILE A 26 17.97 -20.13 -5.05
N SER A 27 16.87 -19.93 -5.79
CA SER A 27 16.31 -18.59 -6.03
C SER A 27 15.88 -17.90 -4.74
N VAL A 28 15.26 -18.63 -3.81
CA VAL A 28 14.88 -18.12 -2.49
C VAL A 28 16.11 -17.76 -1.67
N ARG A 29 17.13 -18.63 -1.67
CA ARG A 29 18.40 -18.35 -0.97
C ARG A 29 19.09 -17.10 -1.50
N LEU A 30 19.09 -16.89 -2.81
CA LEU A 30 19.69 -15.72 -3.45
C LEU A 30 18.95 -14.41 -3.14
N GLN A 31 17.66 -14.46 -2.80
CA GLN A 31 16.88 -13.27 -2.43
C GLN A 31 17.00 -12.89 -0.96
N ILE A 32 17.43 -13.82 -0.09
CA ILE A 32 17.64 -13.54 1.32
C ILE A 32 19.01 -12.87 1.44
N GLU A 33 19.04 -11.53 1.41
CA GLU A 33 20.23 -10.77 1.78
C GLU A 33 20.70 -11.19 3.18
N GLU A 34 21.98 -11.52 3.31
CA GLU A 34 22.58 -12.00 4.57
C GLU A 34 22.65 -10.91 5.65
N ASP A 35 22.44 -9.64 5.30
CA ASP A 35 22.61 -8.52 6.22
C ASP A 35 21.27 -7.91 6.66
N LEU A 36 20.58 -8.63 7.54
CA LEU A 36 19.44 -8.09 8.30
C LEU A 36 19.90 -7.31 9.55
N SER A 37 21.19 -6.94 9.67
CA SER A 37 21.62 -5.96 10.67
C SER A 37 21.18 -4.57 10.21
N LEU A 38 19.89 -4.27 10.43
CA LEU A 38 19.37 -2.91 10.39
C LEU A 38 20.02 -2.11 11.53
N GLN A 39 21.24 -1.64 11.30
CA GLN A 39 21.90 -0.73 12.22
C GLN A 39 21.13 0.59 12.24
N LYS A 40 20.76 1.00 13.45
CA LYS A 40 20.05 2.26 13.67
C LYS A 40 20.93 3.41 13.13
N PRO A 41 20.40 4.31 12.29
CA PRO A 41 21.15 5.46 11.79
C PRO A 41 21.69 6.29 12.96
N GLN A 42 22.95 6.71 12.84
CA GLN A 42 23.56 7.62 13.81
C GLN A 42 23.40 9.08 13.34
N PRO A 43 23.22 10.03 14.28
CA PRO A 43 23.14 11.45 13.93
C PRO A 43 24.44 11.92 13.28
N GLY A 44 24.35 12.59 12.11
CA GLY A 44 25.51 13.10 11.36
C GLY A 44 26.08 12.16 10.30
N GLN A 45 25.43 11.01 10.05
CA GLN A 45 25.81 10.10 8.98
C GLN A 45 25.58 10.75 7.60
N THR A 46 26.61 10.77 6.76
CA THR A 46 26.60 11.47 5.46
C THR A 46 25.71 10.79 4.43
N ASP A 47 25.58 9.47 4.49
CA ASP A 47 24.72 8.68 3.65
C ASP A 47 24.14 7.50 4.46
N TYR A 48 22.80 7.44 4.49
CA TYR A 48 22.03 6.34 5.10
C TYR A 48 21.36 5.47 4.02
N GLY A 49 21.75 5.66 2.76
CA GLY A 49 21.19 4.99 1.61
C GLY A 49 20.50 5.96 0.66
N THR A 50 20.14 5.43 -0.51
CA THR A 50 19.42 6.19 -1.53
C THR A 50 17.93 6.23 -1.19
N LYS A 51 17.39 7.45 -1.06
CA LYS A 51 15.94 7.64 -1.06
C LYS A 51 15.49 7.91 -2.50
N THR A 52 14.45 7.24 -2.95
CA THR A 52 13.76 7.65 -4.18
C THR A 52 13.34 9.10 -4.01
N VAL A 53 13.67 9.96 -4.97
CA VAL A 53 13.24 11.36 -4.94
C VAL A 53 11.72 11.37 -5.06
N VAL A 54 11.05 11.62 -3.94
CA VAL A 54 9.59 11.67 -3.85
C VAL A 54 9.15 13.01 -4.45
N GLU A 55 8.72 13.01 -5.71
CA GLU A 55 8.08 14.19 -6.29
C GLU A 55 6.70 14.38 -5.63
N PRO A 56 6.49 15.49 -4.88
CA PRO A 56 5.28 15.62 -4.06
C PRO A 56 3.99 15.65 -4.88
N ALA A 57 4.05 16.15 -6.12
CA ALA A 57 2.92 16.21 -7.04
C ALA A 57 2.39 14.82 -7.46
N VAL A 58 3.24 13.80 -7.42
CA VAL A 58 2.90 12.42 -7.79
C VAL A 58 2.46 11.63 -6.56
N VAL A 59 3.15 11.82 -5.44
CA VAL A 59 2.95 10.98 -4.25
C VAL A 59 1.81 11.45 -3.35
N TYR A 60 1.55 12.75 -3.24
CA TYR A 60 0.47 13.23 -2.38
C TYR A 60 -0.94 12.79 -2.81
N PRO A 61 -1.31 12.77 -4.11
CA PRO A 61 -2.62 12.27 -4.53
C PRO A 61 -2.84 10.82 -4.09
N GLN A 62 -1.84 9.97 -4.28
CA GLN A 62 -1.93 8.55 -3.95
C GLN A 62 -2.03 8.32 -2.44
N ILE A 63 -1.21 9.02 -1.63
CA ILE A 63 -1.30 8.96 -0.17
C ILE A 63 -2.68 9.44 0.33
N MET A 64 -3.27 10.46 -0.31
CA MET A 64 -4.60 10.95 0.07
C MET A 64 -5.71 9.96 -0.25
N GLU A 65 -5.62 9.26 -1.38
CA GLU A 65 -6.54 8.19 -1.75
C GLU A 65 -6.46 7.03 -0.74
N ASP A 66 -5.24 6.55 -0.44
CA ASP A 66 -5.00 5.49 0.54
C ASP A 66 -5.51 5.87 1.94
N LEU A 67 -5.32 7.14 2.33
CA LEU A 67 -5.79 7.64 3.62
C LEU A 67 -7.32 7.71 3.69
N LEU A 68 -7.99 8.10 2.60
CA LEU A 68 -9.45 8.13 2.51
C LEU A 68 -10.03 6.72 2.60
N LEU A 69 -9.45 5.76 1.88
CA LEU A 69 -9.83 4.34 1.95
C LEU A 69 -9.64 3.79 3.37
N SER A 70 -8.46 4.02 3.97
CA SER A 70 -8.16 3.58 5.34
C SER A 70 -9.11 4.20 6.38
N ALA A 71 -9.54 5.46 6.17
CA ALA A 71 -10.51 6.13 7.03
C ALA A 71 -11.94 5.60 6.84
N SER A 72 -12.34 5.26 5.62
CA SER A 72 -13.63 4.60 5.35
C SER A 72 -13.72 3.26 6.07
N ASP A 73 -12.65 2.47 6.00
CA ASP A 73 -12.61 1.12 6.56
C ASP A 73 -12.22 1.09 8.05
N ASN A 74 -11.92 2.27 8.62
CA ASN A 74 -11.38 2.47 9.97
C ASN A 74 -10.21 1.52 10.30
N HIS A 75 -9.38 1.25 9.29
CA HIS A 75 -8.27 0.30 9.40
C HIS A 75 -7.02 0.94 8.82
N PHE A 76 -6.04 1.17 9.67
CA PHE A 76 -4.81 1.86 9.30
C PHE A 76 -3.63 0.92 9.49
N THR A 77 -2.88 0.70 8.40
CA THR A 77 -1.69 -0.14 8.42
C THR A 77 -0.44 0.70 8.22
N ALA A 78 0.55 0.52 9.09
CA ALA A 78 1.88 1.09 8.93
C ALA A 78 2.91 -0.01 8.64
N TYR A 79 3.95 0.37 7.87
CA TYR A 79 5.12 -0.44 7.54
C TYR A 79 4.77 -1.74 6.79
N PRO A 80 4.59 -1.67 5.45
CA PRO A 80 4.19 -2.82 4.64
C PRO A 80 5.20 -3.99 4.67
N PHE A 81 6.47 -3.73 5.03
CA PHE A 81 7.53 -4.74 5.12
C PHE A 81 8.20 -4.70 6.51
N GLY A 82 8.28 -5.87 7.17
CA GLY A 82 9.05 -6.09 8.40
C GLY A 82 8.36 -5.80 9.73
N PHE A 83 7.48 -4.80 9.83
CA PHE A 83 6.81 -4.43 11.10
C PHE A 83 5.34 -4.04 10.89
N TYR A 84 4.56 -4.96 10.32
CA TYR A 84 3.13 -4.74 10.07
C TYR A 84 2.42 -4.30 11.37
N ARG A 85 1.87 -3.09 11.35
CA ARG A 85 1.10 -2.55 12.47
C ARG A 85 -0.25 -2.07 12.00
N ALA A 86 -1.28 -2.85 12.30
CA ALA A 86 -2.67 -2.46 12.12
C ALA A 86 -3.19 -1.70 13.35
N LYS A 87 -4.03 -0.70 13.12
CA LYS A 87 -4.72 0.04 14.18
C LYS A 87 -6.09 0.50 13.71
N THR A 88 -7.08 0.33 14.59
CA THR A 88 -8.41 0.93 14.45
C THR A 88 -8.48 2.20 15.30
N LEU A 89 -9.22 3.20 14.83
CA LEU A 89 -9.44 4.44 15.58
C LEU A 89 -10.77 4.37 16.35
N ASP A 90 -10.76 5.02 17.51
CA ASP A 90 -11.99 5.32 18.24
C ASP A 90 -12.85 6.35 17.47
N ALA A 91 -14.16 6.32 17.69
CA ALA A 91 -15.13 7.13 16.96
C ALA A 91 -14.84 8.63 17.03
N GLN A 92 -14.36 9.14 18.17
CA GLN A 92 -13.99 10.55 18.29
C GLN A 92 -12.79 10.90 17.40
N LYS A 93 -11.78 10.03 17.36
CA LYS A 93 -10.58 10.24 16.55
C LYS A 93 -10.87 10.13 15.06
N LEU A 94 -11.73 9.20 14.67
CA LEU A 94 -12.16 9.02 13.28
C LEU A 94 -12.93 10.25 12.77
N ARG A 95 -13.81 10.82 13.61
CA ARG A 95 -14.52 12.08 13.29
C ARG A 95 -13.59 13.27 13.10
N ILE A 96 -12.60 13.41 13.99
CA ILE A 96 -11.59 14.46 13.88
C ILE A 96 -10.77 14.30 12.59
N LEU A 97 -10.37 13.07 12.27
CA LEU A 97 -9.64 12.75 11.05
C LEU A 97 -10.45 13.09 9.79
N GLY A 98 -11.72 12.70 9.73
CA GLY A 98 -12.60 13.05 8.61
C GLY A 98 -12.73 14.57 8.42
N ASN A 99 -12.91 15.32 9.51
CA ASN A 99 -12.96 16.78 9.46
C ASN A 99 -11.64 17.41 8.99
N LEU A 100 -10.50 16.83 9.35
CA LEU A 100 -9.18 17.29 8.89
C LEU A 100 -8.98 17.06 7.39
N ILE A 101 -9.35 15.87 6.90
CA ILE A 101 -9.26 15.52 5.47
C ILE A 101 -10.15 16.46 4.64
N LEU A 102 -11.36 16.76 5.11
CA LEU A 102 -12.28 17.66 4.42
C LEU A 102 -11.85 19.14 4.47
N ARG A 103 -11.16 19.57 5.54
CA ARG A 103 -10.82 20.98 5.78
C ARG A 103 -9.48 21.41 5.19
N LYS A 104 -8.53 20.49 5.07
CA LYS A 104 -7.21 20.74 4.48
C LYS A 104 -7.17 20.09 3.10
N PRO A 105 -7.49 20.81 2.02
CA PRO A 105 -7.04 20.37 0.72
C PRO A 105 -5.51 20.38 0.77
N VAL A 106 -4.91 19.21 1.01
CA VAL A 106 -3.48 18.98 0.80
C VAL A 106 -3.19 19.50 -0.60
N TRP A 107 -2.10 20.27 -0.72
CA TRP A 107 -1.67 21.10 -1.85
C TRP A 107 -1.62 20.36 -3.21
N ILE A 108 -2.78 19.92 -3.69
CA ILE A 108 -3.05 19.61 -5.07
C ILE A 108 -3.39 20.98 -5.66
N PRO A 109 -2.62 21.52 -6.63
CA PRO A 109 -3.03 22.73 -7.32
C PRO A 109 -4.47 22.51 -7.77
N MET A 110 -5.40 23.40 -7.39
CA MET A 110 -6.84 23.26 -7.67
C MET A 110 -7.16 22.86 -9.13
N ARG A 111 -6.23 23.13 -10.07
CA ARG A 111 -6.26 22.64 -11.46
C ARG A 111 -6.22 21.12 -11.61
N CYS A 112 -5.37 20.41 -10.88
CA CYS A 112 -5.22 18.95 -10.99
C CYS A 112 -6.42 18.22 -10.37
N PHE A 113 -6.87 18.67 -9.19
CA PHE A 113 -8.06 18.13 -8.56
C PHE A 113 -9.33 18.39 -9.39
N ARG A 114 -9.48 19.60 -9.96
CA ARG A 114 -10.59 19.93 -10.87
C ARG A 114 -10.55 19.07 -12.14
N LYS A 115 -9.39 18.77 -12.70
CA LYS A 115 -9.24 17.85 -13.85
C LYS A 115 -9.58 16.41 -13.49
N ALA A 116 -9.10 15.91 -12.34
CA ALA A 116 -9.41 14.57 -11.85
C ALA A 116 -10.90 14.38 -11.55
N MET A 117 -11.54 15.41 -10.97
CA MET A 117 -12.97 15.41 -10.71
C MET A 117 -13.80 15.59 -12.00
N GLN A 118 -13.30 16.34 -13.00
CA GLN A 118 -13.94 16.44 -14.33
C GLN A 118 -13.79 15.16 -15.17
N SER A 119 -12.69 14.40 -15.02
CA SER A 119 -12.55 13.08 -15.63
C SER A 119 -13.44 12.04 -14.94
N ALA A 120 -13.62 12.13 -13.61
CA ALA A 120 -14.57 11.31 -12.87
C ALA A 120 -16.03 11.67 -13.19
N GLY A 121 -16.35 12.95 -13.36
CA GLY A 121 -17.67 13.46 -13.72
C GLY A 121 -18.11 13.18 -15.17
N ARG A 122 -17.28 12.52 -15.98
CA ARG A 122 -17.69 11.95 -17.28
C ARG A 122 -18.44 10.62 -17.10
N PHE A 123 -18.40 10.03 -15.89
CA PHE A 123 -19.29 8.97 -15.42
C PHE A 123 -20.27 9.56 -14.40
N GLY A 124 -21.54 9.72 -14.78
CA GLY A 124 -22.62 10.00 -13.82
C GLY A 124 -23.03 11.46 -13.70
N ARG A 125 -23.94 11.86 -14.60
CA ARG A 125 -24.75 13.08 -14.50
C ARG A 125 -25.77 12.88 -13.36
N ILE A 126 -25.68 13.65 -12.26
CA ILE A 126 -26.79 13.80 -11.30
C ILE A 126 -27.25 15.27 -11.34
N PRO A 127 -28.54 15.55 -11.64
CA PRO A 127 -29.03 16.90 -11.88
C PRO A 127 -29.43 17.61 -10.58
N GLY A 128 -29.47 18.95 -10.63
CA GLY A 128 -30.51 19.72 -9.94
C GLY A 128 -30.13 20.47 -8.66
N ARG A 129 -29.61 21.69 -8.86
CA ARG A 129 -29.93 22.96 -8.16
C ARG A 129 -30.95 22.88 -7.00
N MET A 130 -30.61 23.44 -5.83
CA MET A 130 -31.47 24.43 -5.13
C MET A 130 -30.60 25.47 -4.40
N LYS A 131 -30.75 26.73 -4.81
CA LYS A 131 -30.45 27.92 -4.01
C LYS A 131 -31.53 28.01 -2.93
N HIS A 132 -31.18 28.41 -1.72
CA HIS A 132 -32.10 29.14 -0.85
C HIS A 132 -31.35 30.14 0.03
N ASN A 133 -31.89 31.38 -0.02
CA ASN A 133 -31.68 32.60 0.76
C ASN A 133 -30.45 32.73 1.66
#